data_AF-A0A428RQA0-F1
#
_entry.id   AF-A0A428RQA0-F1
#
_cell.length_a   1.000
_cell.length_b   1.000
_cell.length_c   1.000
_cell.angle_alpha   90.00
_cell.angle_beta   90.00
_cell.angle_gamma   90.00
#
_symmetry.space_group_name_H-M   'P 1'
#
loop_
_entity.id
_entity.type
_entity.pdbx_description
1 polymer ?
#
loop_
_entity_poly.entity_id
_entity_poly.type
_entity_poly.pdbx_seq_one_letter_code
_entity_poly.pdbx_strand_id
1 'polypeptide(L)'
;VVKLLLEKGADLSVASNDGWTPLNIASNNGHVEVVKVLVEKGANISVANNNGLTPLIAASVNGHAEVVKLLLEKGADVSITNNDGLTPLIVASANGHVEVIELLLGFPDINVNKPDRSGRTALFFASRFGQHQAVQVLLSKSGINPDTGDWTGSTPLFAAVANGHLEVVELLIAGGATVVKQDGVGRDLIWWAWRTGNPQIPQLLVQHAERVGSHMPHDPTPNHAISTPFDPKAAWCDACTLSIREGCGYFCSGCDNGGFGLCAECFDGGIRCREDSHVLVLR
;
A
#
# COMPACT_ATOMS: atom_id res chain seq x y z
N VAL A 1 -6.86 -29.23 20.81
CA VAL A 1 -5.49 -28.99 21.34
C VAL A 1 -5.40 -27.65 22.08
N VAL A 2 -5.64 -26.50 21.44
CA VAL A 2 -5.52 -25.17 22.09
C VAL A 2 -6.27 -25.07 23.43
N LYS A 3 -7.56 -25.43 23.47
CA LYS A 3 -8.36 -25.42 24.73
C LYS A 3 -7.69 -26.19 25.87
N LEU A 4 -7.20 -27.40 25.59
CA LEU A 4 -6.49 -28.24 26.57
C LEU A 4 -5.20 -27.58 27.08
N LEU A 5 -4.42 -26.94 26.21
CA LEU A 5 -3.20 -26.24 26.62
C LEU A 5 -3.52 -25.08 27.58
N LEU A 6 -4.57 -24.31 27.28
CA LEU A 6 -5.01 -23.20 28.13
C LEU A 6 -5.57 -23.70 29.47
N GLU A 7 -6.30 -24.81 29.48
CA GLU A 7 -6.76 -25.48 30.72
C GLU A 7 -5.60 -25.97 31.58
N LYS A 8 -4.45 -26.30 30.96
CA LYS A 8 -3.21 -26.68 31.65
C LYS A 8 -2.31 -25.47 32.00
N GLY A 9 -2.79 -24.25 31.81
CA GLY A 9 -2.08 -23.03 32.21
C GLY A 9 -1.03 -22.55 31.22
N ALA A 10 -1.14 -22.90 29.94
CA ALA A 10 -0.30 -22.31 28.91
C ALA A 10 -0.45 -20.78 28.86
N ASP A 11 0.67 -20.07 28.81
CA ASP A 11 0.73 -18.62 28.81
C ASP A 11 0.39 -18.05 27.41
N LEU A 12 -0.55 -17.13 27.38
CA LEU A 12 -1.07 -16.46 26.18
C LEU A 12 -0.11 -15.40 25.63
N SER A 13 0.87 -14.96 26.41
CA SER A 13 1.80 -13.87 26.10
C SER A 13 3.13 -14.33 25.52
N VAL A 14 3.41 -15.64 25.52
CA VAL A 14 4.65 -16.20 24.98
C VAL A 14 4.79 -15.82 23.52
N ALA A 15 5.91 -15.22 23.17
CA ALA A 15 6.22 -14.79 21.82
C ALA A 15 7.37 -15.63 21.22
N SER A 16 7.35 -15.84 19.90
CA SER A 16 8.51 -16.36 19.17
C SER A 16 9.67 -15.34 19.16
N ASN A 17 10.82 -15.72 18.61
CA ASN A 17 11.96 -14.81 18.44
C ASN A 17 11.59 -13.53 17.65
N ASP A 18 10.63 -13.64 16.73
CA ASP A 18 10.15 -12.54 15.90
C ASP A 18 8.98 -11.77 16.56
N GLY A 19 8.68 -12.05 17.82
CA GLY A 19 7.63 -11.38 18.59
C GLY A 19 6.21 -11.90 18.32
N TRP A 20 6.05 -13.04 17.64
CA TRP A 20 4.72 -13.56 17.33
C TRP A 20 4.09 -14.28 18.53
N THR A 21 2.96 -13.76 19.02
CA THR A 21 2.14 -14.46 20.04
C THR A 21 1.19 -15.47 19.41
N PRO A 22 0.59 -16.39 20.21
CA PRO A 22 -0.46 -17.29 19.73
C PRO A 22 -1.60 -16.56 19.02
N LEU A 23 -1.99 -15.36 19.50
CA LEU A 23 -3.04 -14.58 18.88
C LEU A 23 -2.62 -14.03 17.52
N ASN A 24 -1.39 -13.48 17.38
CA ASN A 24 -0.89 -13.04 16.08
C ASN A 24 -0.87 -14.20 15.07
N ILE A 25 -0.37 -15.37 15.47
CA ILE A 25 -0.26 -16.54 14.59
C ILE A 25 -1.64 -17.03 14.16
N ALA A 26 -2.58 -17.17 15.10
CA ALA A 26 -3.94 -17.59 14.80
C ALA A 26 -4.65 -16.61 13.86
N SER A 27 -4.46 -15.31 14.07
CA SER A 27 -5.03 -14.26 13.21
C SER A 27 -4.42 -14.23 11.82
N ASN A 28 -3.09 -14.40 11.70
CA ASN A 28 -2.39 -14.46 10.42
C ASN A 28 -2.78 -15.67 9.56
N ASN A 29 -3.20 -16.77 10.18
CA ASN A 29 -3.58 -18.00 9.48
C ASN A 29 -5.12 -18.20 9.41
N GLY A 30 -5.90 -17.20 9.82
CA GLY A 30 -7.36 -17.24 9.68
C GLY A 30 -8.05 -18.24 10.60
N HIS A 31 -7.43 -18.64 11.71
CA HIS A 31 -7.97 -19.64 12.62
C HIS A 31 -9.02 -19.03 13.56
N VAL A 32 -10.20 -18.69 13.03
CA VAL A 32 -11.29 -17.97 13.72
C VAL A 32 -11.60 -18.52 15.11
N GLU A 33 -11.83 -19.84 15.23
CA GLU A 33 -12.16 -20.47 16.51
C GLU A 33 -11.01 -20.39 17.53
N VAL A 34 -9.76 -20.40 17.06
CA VAL A 34 -8.59 -20.24 17.93
C VAL A 34 -8.49 -18.79 18.39
N VAL A 35 -8.64 -17.82 17.49
CA VAL A 35 -8.68 -16.38 17.82
C VAL A 35 -9.76 -16.12 18.87
N LYS A 36 -10.98 -16.64 18.66
CA LYS A 36 -12.10 -16.49 19.58
C LYS A 36 -11.76 -16.98 20.99
N VAL A 37 -11.25 -18.22 21.10
CA VAL A 37 -10.88 -18.81 22.39
C VAL A 37 -9.76 -18.00 23.07
N LEU A 38 -8.74 -17.57 22.32
CA LEU A 38 -7.63 -16.80 22.88
C LEU A 38 -8.09 -15.44 23.43
N VAL A 39 -8.93 -14.72 22.67
CA VAL A 39 -9.49 -13.43 23.11
C VAL A 39 -10.43 -13.60 24.31
N GLU A 40 -11.29 -14.63 24.33
CA GLU A 40 -12.14 -14.95 25.48
C GLU A 40 -11.34 -15.29 26.75
N LYS A 41 -10.11 -15.80 26.58
CA LYS A 41 -9.19 -16.08 27.69
C LYS A 41 -8.29 -14.90 28.06
N GLY A 42 -8.49 -13.73 27.45
CA GLY A 42 -7.79 -12.49 27.81
C GLY A 42 -6.47 -12.27 27.08
N ALA A 43 -6.25 -12.89 25.92
CA ALA A 43 -5.10 -12.56 25.08
C ALA A 43 -5.14 -11.07 24.68
N ASN A 44 -3.99 -10.41 24.71
CA ASN A 44 -3.90 -8.98 24.39
C ASN A 44 -4.15 -8.75 22.88
N ILE A 45 -5.28 -8.13 22.53
CA ILE A 45 -5.66 -7.84 21.14
C ILE A 45 -4.79 -6.79 20.45
N SER A 46 -4.03 -5.98 21.20
CA SER A 46 -3.15 -4.94 20.65
C SER A 46 -1.69 -5.38 20.54
N VAL A 47 -1.38 -6.64 20.83
CA VAL A 47 0.01 -7.12 20.84
C VAL A 47 0.64 -7.06 19.46
N ALA A 48 1.79 -6.42 19.34
CA ALA A 48 2.53 -6.31 18.09
C ALA A 48 3.77 -7.20 18.11
N ASN A 49 4.07 -7.85 16.98
CA ASN A 49 5.34 -8.55 16.79
C ASN A 49 6.50 -7.54 16.54
N ASN A 50 7.71 -8.04 16.29
CA ASN A 50 8.89 -7.18 16.09
C ASN A 50 8.76 -6.21 14.89
N ASN A 51 7.86 -6.50 13.94
CA ASN A 51 7.57 -5.66 12.77
C ASN A 51 6.35 -4.75 12.97
N GLY A 52 5.78 -4.69 14.17
CA GLY A 52 4.58 -3.91 14.45
C GLY A 52 3.28 -4.57 13.97
N LEU A 53 3.29 -5.84 13.54
CA LEU A 53 2.08 -6.54 13.10
C LEU A 53 1.23 -6.94 14.30
N THR A 54 0.12 -6.24 14.50
CA THR A 54 -0.93 -6.65 15.44
C THR A 54 -1.78 -7.80 14.87
N PRO A 55 -2.62 -8.48 15.66
CA PRO A 55 -3.55 -9.48 15.15
C PRO A 55 -4.45 -8.92 14.04
N LEU A 56 -4.91 -7.67 14.17
CA LEU A 56 -5.75 -7.02 13.17
C LEU A 56 -4.99 -6.80 11.85
N ILE A 57 -3.78 -6.25 11.89
CA ILE A 57 -2.97 -6.05 10.68
C ILE A 57 -2.64 -7.41 10.04
N ALA A 58 -2.27 -8.42 10.82
CA ALA A 58 -1.92 -9.74 10.31
C ALA A 58 -3.11 -10.43 9.61
N ALA A 59 -4.31 -10.33 10.18
CA ALA A 59 -5.53 -10.84 9.54
C ALA A 59 -5.89 -10.04 8.27
N SER A 60 -5.72 -8.72 8.29
CA SER A 60 -6.00 -7.86 7.14
C SER A 60 -5.03 -8.07 5.97
N VAL A 61 -3.74 -8.30 6.23
CA VAL A 61 -2.74 -8.65 5.20
C VAL A 61 -3.16 -9.92 4.43
N ASN A 62 -3.70 -10.92 5.14
CA ASN A 62 -4.02 -12.23 4.58
C ASN A 62 -5.51 -12.40 4.20
N GLY A 63 -6.32 -11.34 4.28
CA GLY A 63 -7.70 -11.36 3.82
C GLY A 63 -8.66 -12.15 4.71
N HIS A 64 -8.33 -12.36 5.98
CA HIS A 64 -9.15 -13.16 6.89
C HIS A 64 -10.30 -12.35 7.48
N ALA A 65 -11.32 -12.08 6.67
CA ALA A 65 -12.46 -11.22 7.01
C ALA A 65 -13.16 -11.59 8.33
N GLU A 66 -13.42 -12.88 8.57
CA GLU A 66 -14.05 -13.34 9.82
C GLU A 66 -13.20 -13.08 11.06
N VAL A 67 -11.86 -13.20 10.94
CA VAL A 67 -10.94 -12.83 12.03
C VAL A 67 -10.94 -11.32 12.23
N VAL A 68 -10.89 -10.53 11.15
CA VAL A 68 -10.95 -9.06 11.20
C VAL A 68 -12.22 -8.62 11.91
N LYS A 69 -13.37 -9.11 11.47
CA LYS A 69 -14.68 -8.84 12.08
C LYS A 69 -14.69 -9.15 13.56
N LEU A 70 -14.26 -10.35 13.96
CA LEU A 70 -14.18 -10.74 15.36
C LEU A 70 -13.27 -9.80 16.18
N LEU A 71 -12.11 -9.41 15.65
CA LEU A 71 -11.20 -8.50 16.35
C LEU A 71 -11.81 -7.09 16.50
N LEU A 72 -12.48 -6.57 15.47
CA LEU A 72 -13.18 -5.29 15.53
C LEU A 72 -14.32 -5.31 16.55
N GLU A 73 -15.13 -6.37 16.58
CA GLU A 73 -16.19 -6.58 17.59
C GLU A 73 -15.63 -6.64 19.02
N LYS A 74 -14.36 -7.03 19.18
CA LYS A 74 -13.65 -7.08 20.46
C LYS A 74 -12.88 -5.80 20.79
N GLY A 75 -13.03 -4.75 19.97
CA GLY A 75 -12.46 -3.44 20.22
C GLY A 75 -11.01 -3.27 19.77
N ALA A 76 -10.56 -4.04 18.76
CA ALA A 76 -9.28 -3.77 18.13
C ALA A 76 -9.28 -2.38 17.48
N ASP A 77 -8.22 -1.61 17.75
CA ASP A 77 -8.06 -0.25 17.23
C ASP A 77 -7.71 -0.29 15.73
N VAL A 78 -8.51 0.37 14.90
CA VAL A 78 -8.32 0.46 13.44
C VAL A 78 -7.26 1.49 13.02
N SER A 79 -6.85 2.37 13.93
CA SER A 79 -5.90 3.46 13.67
C SER A 79 -4.42 3.06 13.83
N ILE A 80 -4.18 1.84 14.33
CA ILE A 80 -2.85 1.26 14.48
C ILE A 80 -2.07 1.23 13.17
N THR A 81 -0.74 1.18 13.31
CA THR A 81 0.17 1.01 12.17
C THR A 81 1.28 0.03 12.53
N ASN A 82 1.79 -0.68 11.52
CA ASN A 82 3.01 -1.46 11.67
C ASN A 82 4.26 -0.56 11.66
N ASN A 83 5.45 -1.16 11.71
CA ASN A 83 6.70 -0.41 11.71
C ASN A 83 6.93 0.41 10.43
N ASP A 84 6.21 0.17 9.33
CA ASP A 84 6.32 0.95 8.09
C ASP A 84 5.23 2.04 7.99
N GLY A 85 4.38 2.15 9.02
CA GLY A 85 3.25 3.07 9.04
C GLY A 85 2.01 2.54 8.32
N LEU A 86 1.98 1.27 7.93
CA LEU A 86 0.84 0.68 7.21
C LEU A 86 -0.29 0.35 8.19
N THR A 87 -1.49 0.87 7.89
CA THR A 87 -2.73 0.56 8.62
C THR A 87 -3.33 -0.75 8.14
N PRO A 88 -4.29 -1.36 8.88
CA PRO A 88 -5.09 -2.49 8.40
C PRO A 88 -5.76 -2.24 7.06
N LEU A 89 -6.24 -1.01 6.81
CA LEU A 89 -6.87 -0.63 5.55
C LEU A 89 -5.84 -0.63 4.40
N ILE A 90 -4.66 -0.05 4.62
CA ILE A 90 -3.59 -0.02 3.61
C ILE A 90 -3.19 -1.43 3.18
N VAL A 91 -2.93 -2.33 4.13
CA VAL A 91 -2.48 -3.69 3.79
C VAL A 91 -3.56 -4.53 3.11
N ALA A 92 -4.83 -4.36 3.50
CA ALA A 92 -5.96 -5.02 2.82
C ALA A 92 -6.13 -4.50 1.39
N SER A 93 -6.00 -3.19 1.19
CA SER A 93 -6.09 -2.54 -0.11
C SER A 93 -4.95 -2.91 -1.06
N ALA A 94 -3.71 -3.02 -0.56
CA ALA A 94 -2.57 -3.46 -1.36
C ALA A 94 -2.75 -4.89 -1.90
N ASN A 95 -3.38 -5.77 -1.11
CA ASN A 95 -3.59 -7.18 -1.45
C ASN A 95 -4.96 -7.46 -2.10
N GLY A 96 -5.81 -6.46 -2.29
CA GLY A 96 -7.11 -6.61 -2.96
C GLY A 96 -8.18 -7.32 -2.12
N HIS A 97 -8.05 -7.34 -0.80
CA HIS A 97 -8.97 -8.06 0.10
C HIS A 97 -10.27 -7.27 0.33
N VAL A 98 -11.16 -7.27 -0.65
CA VAL A 98 -12.39 -6.46 -0.71
C VAL A 98 -13.24 -6.57 0.56
N GLU A 99 -13.52 -7.78 1.03
CA GLU A 99 -14.38 -8.00 2.21
C GLU A 99 -13.77 -7.37 3.48
N VAL A 100 -12.45 -7.45 3.64
CA VAL A 100 -11.74 -6.78 4.74
C VAL A 100 -11.82 -5.26 4.62
N ILE A 101 -11.69 -4.73 3.40
CA ILE A 101 -11.80 -3.29 3.13
C ILE A 101 -13.20 -2.81 3.53
N GLU A 102 -14.25 -3.50 3.10
CA GLU A 102 -15.64 -3.14 3.44
C GLU A 102 -15.88 -3.15 4.95
N LEU A 103 -15.40 -4.18 5.67
CA LEU A 103 -15.48 -4.24 7.13
C LEU A 103 -14.80 -3.04 7.81
N LEU A 104 -13.58 -2.70 7.38
CA LEU A 104 -12.82 -1.58 7.94
C LEU A 104 -13.48 -0.24 7.62
N LEU A 105 -13.94 -0.03 6.38
CA LEU A 105 -14.64 1.19 5.97
C LEU A 105 -16.00 1.35 6.67
N GLY A 106 -16.59 0.27 7.17
CA GLY A 106 -17.80 0.29 8.00
C GLY A 106 -17.58 0.83 9.41
N PHE A 107 -16.33 0.99 9.87
CA PHE A 107 -16.02 1.45 11.22
C PHE A 107 -16.18 2.99 11.33
N PRO A 108 -16.95 3.53 12.30
CA PRO A 108 -17.34 4.95 12.33
C PRO A 108 -16.19 5.97 12.31
N ASP A 109 -15.07 5.68 12.98
CA ASP A 109 -13.96 6.63 13.18
C ASP A 109 -12.76 6.34 12.28
N ILE A 110 -12.93 5.54 11.23
CA ILE A 110 -11.81 5.22 10.34
C ILE A 110 -11.34 6.45 9.55
N ASN A 111 -10.05 6.78 9.70
CA ASN A 111 -9.41 7.77 8.83
C ASN A 111 -9.06 7.11 7.49
N VAL A 112 -9.99 7.22 6.53
CA VAL A 112 -9.88 6.61 5.20
C VAL A 112 -8.69 7.11 4.37
N ASN A 113 -8.16 8.30 4.68
CA ASN A 113 -7.00 8.89 4.01
C ASN A 113 -5.74 8.85 4.87
N LYS A 114 -5.69 8.03 5.95
CA LYS A 114 -4.49 7.91 6.78
C LYS A 114 -3.31 7.44 5.91
N PRO A 115 -2.23 8.23 5.76
CA PRO A 115 -1.08 7.80 4.98
C PRO A 115 -0.12 6.94 5.80
N ASP A 116 0.70 6.15 5.09
CA ASP A 116 1.92 5.55 5.61
C ASP A 116 3.00 6.62 5.90
N ARG A 117 4.21 6.18 6.31
CA ARG A 117 5.35 7.09 6.55
C ARG A 117 5.78 7.87 5.30
N SER A 118 5.41 7.39 4.13
CA SER A 118 5.73 7.94 2.81
C SER A 118 4.64 8.89 2.29
N GLY A 119 3.52 9.09 2.99
CA GLY A 119 2.40 9.87 2.48
C GLY A 119 1.40 9.05 1.63
N ARG A 120 1.57 7.74 1.49
CA ARG A 120 0.77 6.87 0.62
C ARG A 120 -0.45 6.33 1.36
N THR A 121 -1.61 6.46 0.73
CA THR A 121 -2.90 6.02 1.30
C THR A 121 -3.26 4.61 0.84
N ALA A 122 -4.34 4.06 1.40
CA ALA A 122 -4.91 2.79 0.95
C ALA A 122 -5.25 2.79 -0.56
N LEU A 123 -5.78 3.91 -1.07
CA LEU A 123 -6.07 4.08 -2.49
C LEU A 123 -4.78 4.06 -3.32
N PHE A 124 -3.71 4.72 -2.86
CA PHE A 124 -2.42 4.67 -3.55
C PHE A 124 -1.90 3.23 -3.71
N PHE A 125 -1.92 2.44 -2.64
CA PHE A 125 -1.46 1.05 -2.69
C PHE A 125 -2.36 0.16 -3.56
N ALA A 126 -3.69 0.26 -3.44
CA ALA A 126 -4.60 -0.46 -4.33
C ALA A 126 -4.35 -0.11 -5.80
N SER A 127 -4.09 1.17 -6.09
CA SER A 127 -3.80 1.64 -7.42
C SER A 127 -2.47 1.15 -7.97
N ARG A 128 -1.42 1.17 -7.15
CA ARG A 128 -0.09 0.65 -7.51
C ARG A 128 -0.10 -0.83 -7.85
N PHE A 129 -0.88 -1.64 -7.12
CA PHE A 129 -0.93 -3.08 -7.29
C PHE A 129 -2.02 -3.54 -8.27
N GLY A 130 -2.74 -2.62 -8.92
CA GLY A 130 -3.75 -2.97 -9.93
C GLY A 130 -5.03 -3.57 -9.36
N GLN A 131 -5.33 -3.34 -8.08
CA GLN A 131 -6.46 -3.94 -7.37
C GLN A 131 -7.78 -3.22 -7.71
N HIS A 132 -8.31 -3.40 -8.92
CA HIS A 132 -9.46 -2.66 -9.45
C HIS A 132 -10.69 -2.67 -8.52
N GLN A 133 -11.00 -3.80 -7.88
CA GLN A 133 -12.17 -3.95 -7.01
C GLN A 133 -11.96 -3.20 -5.69
N ALA A 134 -10.74 -3.24 -5.13
CA ALA A 134 -10.39 -2.46 -3.95
C ALA A 134 -10.47 -0.95 -4.26
N VAL A 135 -9.98 -0.51 -5.41
CA VAL A 135 -10.09 0.88 -5.87
C VAL A 135 -11.55 1.31 -5.99
N GLN A 136 -12.40 0.47 -6.59
CA GLN A 136 -13.83 0.76 -6.73
C GLN A 136 -14.52 0.92 -5.36
N VAL A 137 -14.29 0.00 -4.42
CA VAL A 137 -14.87 0.08 -3.08
C VAL A 137 -14.36 1.30 -2.32
N LEU A 138 -13.06 1.59 -2.38
CA LEU A 138 -12.49 2.80 -1.77
C LEU A 138 -13.15 4.05 -2.33
N LEU A 139 -13.19 4.23 -3.65
CA LEU A 139 -13.80 5.41 -4.28
C LEU A 139 -15.31 5.55 -4.00
N SER A 140 -16.01 4.47 -3.65
CA SER A 140 -17.41 4.52 -3.23
C SER A 140 -17.61 5.14 -1.83
N LYS A 141 -16.56 5.18 -1.01
CA LYS A 141 -16.60 5.72 0.35
C LYS A 141 -16.41 7.23 0.34
N SER A 142 -17.38 7.94 0.91
CA SER A 142 -17.29 9.39 1.12
C SER A 142 -16.02 9.77 1.90
N GLY A 143 -15.38 10.85 1.46
CA GLY A 143 -14.17 11.40 2.06
C GLY A 143 -12.86 10.87 1.48
N ILE A 144 -12.86 9.81 0.67
CA ILE A 144 -11.66 9.38 -0.05
C ILE A 144 -11.21 10.49 -1.02
N ASN A 145 -9.94 10.87 -0.93
CA ASN A 145 -9.34 11.86 -1.82
C ASN A 145 -8.42 11.15 -2.85
N PRO A 146 -8.80 11.10 -4.14
CA PRO A 146 -8.03 10.44 -5.20
C PRO A 146 -6.71 11.14 -5.55
N ASP A 147 -6.51 12.38 -5.09
CA ASP A 147 -5.33 13.19 -5.39
C ASP A 147 -4.35 13.31 -4.22
N THR A 148 -4.54 12.52 -3.15
CA THR A 148 -3.58 12.46 -2.04
C THR A 148 -2.24 11.96 -2.56
N GLY A 149 -1.24 12.84 -2.57
CA GLY A 149 0.12 12.53 -3.03
C GLY A 149 0.99 11.99 -1.92
N ASP A 150 1.96 11.16 -2.28
CA ASP A 150 3.04 10.75 -1.40
C ASP A 150 4.07 11.88 -1.19
N TRP A 151 5.17 11.60 -0.48
CA TRP A 151 6.24 12.56 -0.20
C TRP A 151 6.93 13.09 -1.46
N THR A 152 6.86 12.35 -2.57
CA THR A 152 7.31 12.80 -3.89
C THR A 152 6.18 13.43 -4.70
N GLY A 153 5.00 13.70 -4.13
CA GLY A 153 3.86 14.24 -4.85
C GLY A 153 3.16 13.26 -5.80
N SER A 154 3.55 11.98 -5.82
CA SER A 154 2.93 10.95 -6.66
C SER A 154 1.56 10.58 -6.10
N THR A 155 0.51 10.69 -6.93
CA THR A 155 -0.87 10.35 -6.57
C THR A 155 -1.18 8.87 -6.89
N PRO A 156 -2.33 8.33 -6.43
CA PRO A 156 -2.83 7.03 -6.89
C PRO A 156 -2.86 6.89 -8.42
N LEU A 157 -3.22 7.96 -9.14
CA LEU A 157 -3.23 7.96 -10.61
C LEU A 157 -1.83 7.81 -11.20
N PHE A 158 -0.82 8.48 -10.62
CA PHE A 158 0.59 8.27 -11.01
C PHE A 158 1.02 6.82 -10.81
N ALA A 159 0.71 6.21 -9.67
CA ALA A 159 1.08 4.83 -9.40
C ALA A 159 0.38 3.85 -10.36
N ALA A 160 -0.91 4.04 -10.64
CA ALA A 160 -1.66 3.21 -11.58
C ALA A 160 -1.12 3.33 -13.02
N VAL A 161 -0.84 4.56 -13.46
CA VAL A 161 -0.27 4.83 -14.77
C VAL A 161 1.12 4.22 -14.85
N ALA A 162 2.05 4.55 -13.96
CA ALA A 162 3.43 4.05 -14.01
C ALA A 162 3.52 2.52 -14.09
N ASN A 163 2.62 1.81 -13.40
CA ASN A 163 2.60 0.34 -13.36
C ASN A 163 1.65 -0.30 -14.40
N GLY A 164 1.05 0.48 -15.30
CA GLY A 164 0.33 -0.04 -16.47
C GLY A 164 -1.09 -0.56 -16.21
N HIS A 165 -1.71 -0.17 -15.11
CA HIS A 165 -3.02 -0.70 -14.67
C HIS A 165 -4.20 0.06 -15.29
N LEU A 166 -4.50 -0.20 -16.56
CA LEU A 166 -5.53 0.53 -17.32
C LEU A 166 -6.89 0.64 -16.60
N GLU A 167 -7.42 -0.48 -16.10
CA GLU A 167 -8.74 -0.49 -15.43
C GLU A 167 -8.75 0.40 -14.17
N VAL A 168 -7.67 0.40 -13.41
CA VAL A 168 -7.51 1.32 -12.26
C VAL A 168 -7.44 2.77 -12.73
N VAL A 169 -6.74 3.05 -13.83
CA VAL A 169 -6.66 4.41 -14.41
C VAL A 169 -8.06 4.92 -14.76
N GLU A 170 -8.87 4.08 -15.41
CA GLU A 170 -10.27 4.41 -15.74
C GLU A 170 -11.10 4.70 -14.49
N LEU A 171 -10.99 3.86 -13.47
CA LEU A 171 -11.70 4.04 -12.19
C LEU A 171 -11.30 5.32 -11.47
N LEU A 172 -10.00 5.63 -11.40
CA LEU A 172 -9.50 6.85 -10.75
C LEU A 172 -9.96 8.12 -11.49
N ILE A 173 -9.91 8.11 -12.82
CA ILE A 173 -10.41 9.22 -13.64
C ILE A 173 -11.91 9.40 -13.43
N ALA A 174 -12.69 8.32 -13.42
CA ALA A 174 -14.13 8.37 -13.12
C ALA A 174 -14.41 8.84 -11.67
N GLY A 175 -13.51 8.52 -10.74
CA GLY A 175 -13.53 8.95 -9.35
C GLY A 175 -13.04 10.39 -9.12
N GLY A 176 -12.72 11.14 -10.18
CA GLY A 176 -12.34 12.55 -10.09
C GLY A 176 -10.85 12.82 -9.81
N ALA A 177 -9.96 11.86 -10.07
CA ALA A 177 -8.53 12.08 -10.00
C ALA A 177 -8.08 13.14 -11.02
N THR A 178 -7.17 14.03 -10.61
CA THR A 178 -6.64 15.09 -11.46
C THR A 178 -5.66 14.52 -12.49
N VAL A 179 -5.99 14.64 -13.78
CA VAL A 179 -5.18 14.12 -14.90
C VAL A 179 -4.01 15.02 -15.30
N VAL A 180 -4.15 16.34 -15.13
CA VAL A 180 -3.09 17.29 -15.49
C VAL A 180 -2.38 17.72 -14.21
N LYS A 181 -1.35 16.95 -13.85
CA LYS A 181 -0.50 17.17 -12.67
C LYS A 181 0.90 16.65 -12.97
N GLN A 182 1.88 17.26 -12.30
CA GLN A 182 3.26 16.79 -12.24
C GLN A 182 3.53 16.08 -10.92
N ASP A 183 4.37 15.06 -10.95
CA ASP A 183 4.96 14.53 -9.73
C ASP A 183 5.93 15.57 -9.13
N GLY A 184 6.43 15.30 -7.93
CA GLY A 184 7.31 16.19 -7.17
C GLY A 184 8.71 16.33 -7.75
N VAL A 185 9.01 15.68 -8.87
CA VAL A 185 10.23 15.92 -9.66
C VAL A 185 9.93 16.50 -11.05
N GLY A 186 8.68 16.94 -11.28
CA GLY A 186 8.27 17.69 -12.47
C GLY A 186 7.86 16.83 -13.67
N ARG A 187 7.61 15.53 -13.49
CA ARG A 187 7.17 14.64 -14.59
C ARG A 187 5.65 14.57 -14.65
N ASP A 188 5.10 14.78 -15.84
CA ASP A 188 3.66 14.67 -16.10
C ASP A 188 3.18 13.21 -16.18
N LEU A 189 1.88 12.96 -16.01
CA LEU A 189 1.29 11.61 -16.14
C LEU A 189 1.54 10.97 -17.53
N ILE A 190 1.56 11.79 -18.59
CA ILE A 190 1.83 11.30 -19.95
C ILE A 190 3.26 10.78 -20.11
N TRP A 191 4.22 11.36 -19.39
CA TRP A 191 5.61 10.88 -19.32
C TRP A 191 5.61 9.42 -18.83
N TRP A 192 4.89 9.13 -17.75
CA TRP A 192 4.79 7.77 -17.23
C TRP A 192 4.10 6.82 -18.20
N ALA A 193 2.98 7.24 -18.78
CA ALA A 193 2.13 6.42 -19.63
C ALA A 193 2.88 5.78 -20.80
N TRP A 194 3.80 6.51 -21.43
CA TRP A 194 4.61 6.01 -22.55
C TRP A 194 5.63 4.93 -22.16
N ARG A 195 5.97 4.81 -20.87
CA ARG A 195 7.00 3.87 -20.36
C ARG A 195 6.41 2.56 -19.83
N THR A 196 5.08 2.50 -19.74
CA THR A 196 4.33 1.34 -19.23
C THR A 196 4.35 0.14 -20.17
N GLY A 197 4.54 0.38 -21.48
CA GLY A 197 4.29 -0.61 -22.53
C GLY A 197 2.81 -0.82 -22.87
N ASN A 198 1.88 -0.10 -22.23
CA ASN A 198 0.45 -0.13 -22.53
C ASN A 198 0.05 1.11 -23.35
N PRO A 199 -0.18 0.98 -24.68
CA PRO A 199 -0.51 2.12 -25.54
C PRO A 199 -1.91 2.70 -25.31
N GLN A 200 -2.79 2.01 -24.57
CA GLN A 200 -4.14 2.50 -24.29
C GLN A 200 -4.16 3.59 -23.22
N ILE A 201 -3.26 3.52 -22.23
CA ILE A 201 -3.16 4.52 -21.16
C ILE A 201 -2.86 5.93 -21.68
N PRO A 202 -1.81 6.16 -22.51
CA PRO A 202 -1.55 7.51 -23.02
C PRO A 202 -2.71 8.04 -23.88
N GLN A 203 -3.36 7.17 -24.67
CA GLN A 203 -4.54 7.55 -25.46
C GLN A 203 -5.71 7.99 -24.56
N LEU A 204 -6.00 7.22 -23.51
CA LEU A 204 -7.05 7.52 -22.55
C LEU A 204 -6.82 8.87 -21.85
N LEU A 205 -5.58 9.13 -21.41
CA LEU A 205 -5.22 10.37 -20.73
C LEU A 205 -5.36 11.60 -21.64
N VAL A 206 -4.87 11.51 -22.89
CA VAL A 206 -4.99 12.60 -23.87
C VAL A 206 -6.46 12.88 -24.19
N GLN A 207 -7.24 11.85 -24.51
CA GLN A 207 -8.66 12.00 -24.80
C GLN A 207 -9.43 12.58 -23.61
N HIS A 208 -9.04 12.23 -22.38
CA HIS A 208 -9.66 12.81 -21.19
C HIS A 208 -9.32 14.29 -21.04
N ALA A 209 -8.05 14.66 -21.16
CA ALA A 209 -7.61 16.05 -21.06
C ALA A 209 -8.32 16.95 -22.09
N GLU A 210 -8.39 16.50 -23.34
CA GLU A 210 -9.09 17.21 -24.42
C GLU A 210 -10.57 17.44 -24.09
N ARG A 211 -11.26 16.41 -23.57
CA ARG A 211 -12.69 16.50 -23.22
C ARG A 211 -12.98 17.54 -22.15
N VAL A 212 -12.07 17.72 -21.19
CA VAL A 212 -12.21 18.70 -20.10
C VAL A 212 -11.56 20.05 -20.44
N GLY A 213 -11.21 20.28 -21.70
CA GLY A 213 -10.61 21.54 -22.17
C GLY A 213 -9.21 21.81 -21.63
N SER A 214 -8.53 20.77 -21.14
CA SER A 214 -7.15 20.84 -20.68
C SER A 214 -6.19 20.35 -21.78
N HIS A 215 -4.92 20.73 -21.69
CA HIS A 215 -3.89 20.26 -22.61
C HIS A 215 -2.87 19.41 -21.86
N MET A 216 -2.70 18.16 -22.30
CA MET A 216 -1.59 17.33 -21.84
C MET A 216 -0.36 17.65 -22.70
N PRO A 217 0.80 17.93 -22.09
CA PRO A 217 2.01 18.19 -22.87
C PRO A 217 2.35 16.98 -23.73
N HIS A 218 2.75 17.22 -24.98
CA HIS A 218 3.36 16.17 -25.79
C HIS A 218 4.78 15.94 -25.28
N ASP A 219 4.97 14.92 -24.44
CA ASP A 219 6.31 14.46 -24.07
C ASP A 219 6.80 13.44 -25.12
N PRO A 220 7.82 13.76 -25.94
CA PRO A 220 8.43 12.79 -26.82
C PRO A 220 9.15 11.75 -25.95
N THR A 221 8.75 10.49 -26.08
CA THR A 221 9.48 9.33 -25.53
C THR A 221 10.99 9.58 -25.58
N PRO A 222 11.75 9.51 -24.47
CA PRO A 222 13.20 9.47 -24.58
C PRO A 222 13.54 8.24 -25.41
N ASN A 223 14.44 8.41 -26.38
CA ASN A 223 14.93 7.39 -27.30
C ASN A 223 15.49 6.10 -26.64
N HIS A 224 15.47 5.99 -25.31
CA HIS A 224 16.05 4.92 -24.50
C HIS A 224 15.16 4.43 -23.34
N ALA A 225 13.89 4.83 -23.25
CA ALA A 225 13.04 4.37 -22.15
C ALA A 225 12.83 2.84 -22.23
N ILE A 226 13.45 2.10 -21.32
CA ILE A 226 13.26 0.65 -21.22
C ILE A 226 11.99 0.43 -20.40
N SER A 227 10.99 -0.21 -21.01
CA SER A 227 9.82 -0.67 -20.25
C SER A 227 10.29 -1.52 -19.05
N THR A 228 9.83 -1.17 -17.86
CA THR A 228 10.01 -1.97 -16.65
C THR A 228 8.70 -2.69 -16.38
N PRO A 229 8.59 -3.99 -16.67
CA PRO A 229 7.41 -4.77 -16.35
C PRO A 229 7.11 -4.67 -14.86
N PHE A 230 5.84 -4.51 -14.52
CA PHE A 230 5.40 -4.56 -13.13
C PHE A 230 5.64 -5.96 -12.55
N ASP A 231 6.39 -6.04 -11.46
CA ASP A 231 6.52 -7.24 -10.64
C ASP A 231 6.09 -6.91 -9.21
N PRO A 232 4.95 -7.47 -8.73
CA PRO A 232 4.43 -7.20 -7.39
C PRO A 232 5.31 -7.77 -6.27
N LYS A 233 6.26 -8.66 -6.58
CA LYS A 233 7.16 -9.28 -5.60
C LYS A 233 8.55 -8.63 -5.56
N ALA A 234 8.90 -7.83 -6.57
CA ALA A 234 10.18 -7.15 -6.63
C ALA A 234 10.24 -6.01 -5.59
N ALA A 235 11.47 -5.69 -5.16
CA ALA A 235 11.73 -4.40 -4.54
C ALA A 235 11.31 -3.28 -5.50
N TRP A 236 10.98 -2.11 -4.96
CA TRP A 236 10.41 -1.03 -5.74
C TRP A 236 10.98 0.32 -5.33
N CYS A 237 10.93 1.26 -6.25
CA CYS A 237 11.46 2.60 -6.06
C CYS A 237 10.44 3.46 -5.32
N ASP A 238 10.86 4.03 -4.18
CA ASP A 238 10.03 4.89 -3.36
C ASP A 238 9.69 6.24 -3.99
N ALA A 239 10.29 6.56 -5.14
CA ALA A 239 10.00 7.77 -5.89
C ALA A 239 9.16 7.53 -7.15
N CYS A 240 9.55 6.57 -8.01
CA CYS A 240 8.82 6.31 -9.26
C CYS A 240 7.77 5.21 -9.15
N THR A 241 7.70 4.51 -8.02
CA THR A 241 6.82 3.38 -7.75
C THR A 241 7.11 2.07 -8.52
N LEU A 242 7.98 2.13 -9.54
CA LEU A 242 8.34 1.01 -10.40
C LEU A 242 9.20 -0.04 -9.68
N SER A 243 9.15 -1.28 -10.16
CA SER A 243 10.03 -2.36 -9.73
C SER A 243 11.51 -1.99 -9.98
N ILE A 244 12.34 -2.18 -8.96
CA ILE A 244 13.79 -2.05 -9.02
C ILE A 244 14.35 -3.38 -9.54
N ARG A 245 15.18 -3.31 -10.59
CA ARG A 245 15.93 -4.47 -11.08
C ARG A 245 16.99 -4.88 -10.05
N GLU A 246 17.15 -6.17 -9.85
CA GLU A 246 18.17 -6.74 -8.96
C GLU A 246 19.57 -6.21 -9.33
N GLY A 247 20.34 -5.77 -8.33
CA GLY A 247 21.69 -5.20 -8.52
C GLY A 247 21.74 -3.75 -9.01
N CYS A 248 20.59 -3.12 -9.26
CA CYS A 248 20.48 -1.77 -9.83
C CYS A 248 19.80 -0.77 -8.89
N GLY A 249 19.64 -1.12 -7.61
CA GLY A 249 18.92 -0.33 -6.62
C GLY A 249 19.84 0.37 -5.64
N TYR A 250 19.45 1.57 -5.23
CA TYR A 250 20.08 2.31 -4.15
C TYR A 250 19.22 2.24 -2.91
N PHE A 251 19.80 1.91 -1.75
CA PHE A 251 19.05 1.70 -0.51
C PHE A 251 19.58 2.58 0.63
N CYS A 252 18.68 2.99 1.50
CA CYS A 252 19.01 3.67 2.75
C CYS A 252 18.85 2.70 3.92
N SER A 253 19.89 2.55 4.76
CA SER A 253 19.80 1.71 5.97
C SER A 253 19.07 2.37 7.15
N GLY A 254 18.79 3.67 7.06
CA GLY A 254 18.14 4.46 8.13
C GLY A 254 16.65 4.77 7.88
N CYS A 255 16.27 5.02 6.63
CA CYS A 255 14.89 5.40 6.28
C CYS A 255 13.98 4.16 6.20
N ASP A 256 12.73 4.31 6.67
CA ASP A 256 11.73 3.24 6.71
C ASP A 256 12.27 1.94 7.33
N ASN A 257 13.01 2.07 8.43
CA ASN A 257 13.72 0.97 9.11
C ASN A 257 14.66 0.18 8.18
N GLY A 258 15.26 0.85 7.19
CA GLY A 258 16.13 0.23 6.19
C GLY A 258 15.43 -0.20 4.90
N GLY A 259 14.13 0.08 4.77
CA GLY A 259 13.30 -0.33 3.64
C GLY A 259 13.30 0.62 2.44
N PHE A 260 13.83 1.84 2.59
CA PHE A 260 13.79 2.84 1.52
C PHE A 260 14.71 2.46 0.34
N GLY A 261 14.15 2.41 -0.86
CA GLY A 261 14.84 2.03 -2.10
C GLY A 261 14.58 3.00 -3.25
N LEU A 262 15.60 3.28 -4.07
CA LEU A 262 15.49 4.05 -5.31
C LEU A 262 16.03 3.25 -6.49
N CYS A 263 15.38 3.37 -7.65
CA CYS A 263 15.97 2.88 -8.90
C CYS A 263 17.11 3.82 -9.37
N ALA A 264 18.02 3.30 -10.20
CA ALA A 264 19.13 4.07 -10.76
C ALA A 264 18.69 5.38 -11.42
N GLU A 265 17.62 5.37 -12.22
CA GLU A 265 17.14 6.59 -12.89
C GLU A 265 16.72 7.69 -11.89
N CYS A 266 16.02 7.32 -10.82
CA CYS A 266 15.63 8.27 -9.78
C CYS A 266 16.83 8.77 -8.98
N PHE A 267 17.81 7.91 -8.69
CA PHE A 267 19.04 8.29 -8.01
C PHE A 267 19.89 9.25 -8.85
N ASP A 268 20.10 8.93 -10.13
CA ASP A 268 20.85 9.74 -11.10
C ASP A 268 20.14 11.08 -11.37
N GLY A 269 18.80 11.07 -11.33
CA GLY A 269 17.96 12.28 -11.36
C GLY A 269 18.07 13.17 -10.11
N GLY A 270 18.92 12.82 -9.15
CA GLY A 270 19.19 13.63 -7.96
C GLY A 270 18.29 13.34 -6.77
N ILE A 271 17.37 12.38 -6.85
CA ILE A 271 16.52 12.02 -5.71
C ILE A 271 17.37 11.36 -4.62
N ARG A 272 17.12 11.74 -3.36
CA ARG A 272 17.80 11.23 -2.18
C ARG A 272 16.77 10.74 -1.15
N CYS A 273 17.25 10.30 0.01
CA CYS A 273 16.38 9.88 1.10
C CYS A 273 15.60 11.08 1.67
N ARG A 274 14.45 10.84 2.31
CA ARG A 274 13.51 11.90 2.76
C ARG A 274 14.12 13.00 3.65
N GLU A 275 15.17 12.67 4.38
CA GLU A 275 15.84 13.60 5.30
C GLU A 275 17.10 14.24 4.69
N ASP A 276 17.45 13.88 3.45
CA ASP A 276 18.70 14.25 2.76
C ASP A 276 20.00 14.00 3.58
N SER A 277 19.89 13.25 4.68
CA SER A 277 20.93 13.07 5.68
C SER A 277 21.63 11.72 5.58
N HIS A 278 21.00 10.74 4.94
CA HIS A 278 21.51 9.38 4.83
C HIS A 278 22.15 9.12 3.47
N VAL A 279 23.29 8.42 3.51
CA VAL A 279 23.98 7.96 2.31
C VAL A 279 23.24 6.76 1.75
N LEU A 280 22.88 6.84 0.47
CA LEU A 280 22.33 5.71 -0.26
C LEU A 280 23.46 4.82 -0.79
N VAL A 281 23.30 3.51 -0.62
CA VAL A 281 24.28 2.52 -1.06
C VAL A 281 23.72 1.66 -2.19
N LEU A 282 24.53 1.37 -3.19
CA LEU A 282 24.16 0.45 -4.28
C LEU A 282 24.05 -0.97 -3.73
N ARG A 283 23.02 -1.71 -4.16
CA ARG A 283 22.78 -3.10 -3.82
C ARG A 283 22.53 -3.93 -5.06
#